data_AF-A0A2I3RPR0-F1
#
_entry.id   AF-A0A2I3RPR0-F1
#
_cell.length_a   1.000
_cell.length_b   1.000
_cell.length_c   1.000
_cell.angle_alpha   90.00
_cell.angle_beta   90.00
_cell.angle_gamma   90.00
#
_symmetry.space_group_name_H-M   'P 1'
#
loop_
_entity.id
_entity.type
_entity.pdbx_description
1 polymer ?
#
loop_
_entity_poly.entity_id
_entity_poly.type
_entity_poly.pdbx_seq_one_letter_code
_entity_poly.pdbx_strand_id
1 'polypeptide(L)'
;MAGSSELVVLDPPWDKELAAGTESQALVSATPREDFRVRCTSKRAVTEMLQLCGRFVQKLGDALPEEIREPALRDAQWTFESAVQENISINGQAWQEASDNCFMDSDIKVLEDQFDEIIVDLATKRKQYPRKILECVIKTIKAKQEILKQYHPVVHPLDLKYDPDPVLNGNAFNFSPFNMMLAVDLSYMVFITSSPSYGKFEMQRGNSSKGDQ
;
A
#
# COMPACT_ATOMS: atom_id res chain seq x y z
N MET A 1 -10.03 -64.96 33.63
CA MET A 1 -9.30 -64.31 32.52
C MET A 1 -9.67 -62.84 32.53
N ALA A 2 -8.69 -61.99 32.87
CA ALA A 2 -8.55 -60.54 32.70
C ALA A 2 -9.69 -59.58 33.08
N GLY A 3 -9.37 -58.65 34.01
CA GLY A 3 -10.13 -57.43 34.28
C GLY A 3 -9.64 -56.71 35.54
N SER A 4 -8.43 -56.18 35.52
CA SER A 4 -7.84 -55.36 36.60
C SER A 4 -8.44 -53.95 36.59
N SER A 5 -8.88 -53.47 37.75
CA SER A 5 -9.12 -52.04 38.02
C SER A 5 -7.96 -51.56 38.88
N GLU A 6 -7.20 -50.56 38.42
CA GLU A 6 -6.10 -50.00 39.19
C GLU A 6 -6.25 -48.49 39.34
N LEU A 7 -6.06 -48.09 40.59
CA LEU A 7 -6.27 -46.83 41.24
C LEU A 7 -4.89 -46.17 41.42
N VAL A 8 -4.75 -44.89 41.06
CA VAL A 8 -3.52 -44.09 41.28
C VAL A 8 -4.01 -42.71 41.75
N VAL A 9 -4.06 -42.43 43.06
CA VAL A 9 -3.00 -42.03 44.01
C VAL A 9 -2.50 -40.61 43.77
N LEU A 10 -2.69 -39.79 44.81
CA LEU A 10 -2.40 -38.36 44.97
C LEU A 10 -0.92 -38.09 45.34
N ASP A 11 -0.32 -37.06 44.70
CA ASP A 11 0.60 -35.97 45.15
C ASP A 11 1.85 -36.26 46.03
N PRO A 12 3.00 -35.51 45.93
CA PRO A 12 3.09 -34.09 46.39
C PRO A 12 4.18 -33.16 45.73
N PRO A 13 4.26 -31.86 46.14
CA PRO A 13 4.98 -30.77 45.45
C PRO A 13 6.35 -30.45 46.07
N TRP A 14 7.27 -29.84 45.31
CA TRP A 14 8.57 -29.41 45.82
C TRP A 14 8.93 -27.99 45.35
N ASP A 15 8.91 -27.06 46.29
CA ASP A 15 9.64 -25.79 46.24
C ASP A 15 11.11 -26.03 46.61
N LYS A 16 12.04 -25.39 45.87
CA LYS A 16 13.36 -25.04 46.40
C LYS A 16 13.99 -23.86 45.66
N GLU A 17 14.41 -22.90 46.46
CA GLU A 17 14.87 -21.56 46.12
C GLU A 17 16.43 -21.49 46.07
N LEU A 18 16.93 -20.52 45.27
CA LEU A 18 18.25 -19.84 45.28
C LEU A 18 19.54 -20.52 44.74
N ALA A 19 19.99 -20.00 43.58
CA ALA A 19 21.20 -19.14 43.40
C ALA A 19 22.27 -19.56 42.35
N ALA A 20 22.49 -18.60 41.43
CA ALA A 20 23.74 -18.20 40.73
C ALA A 20 24.31 -19.05 39.56
N GLY A 21 24.41 -18.40 38.37
CA GLY A 21 25.58 -18.53 37.49
C GLY A 21 25.35 -18.79 35.99
N THR A 22 25.12 -17.71 35.23
CA THR A 22 25.67 -17.43 33.88
C THR A 22 25.26 -18.29 32.65
N GLU A 23 24.33 -17.71 31.90
CA GLU A 23 24.32 -17.50 30.44
C GLU A 23 24.76 -18.62 29.47
N SER A 24 23.77 -19.13 28.73
CA SER A 24 23.90 -19.32 27.29
C SER A 24 22.55 -19.08 26.62
N GLN A 25 22.37 -17.85 26.14
CA GLN A 25 21.40 -17.57 25.08
C GLN A 25 21.89 -18.24 23.80
N ALA A 26 21.12 -19.18 23.27
CA ALA A 26 21.05 -19.40 21.83
C ALA A 26 19.73 -20.09 21.47
N LEU A 27 18.89 -19.32 20.76
CA LEU A 27 17.91 -19.81 19.80
C LEU A 27 16.73 -20.62 20.36
N VAL A 28 15.93 -19.99 21.23
CA VAL A 28 14.50 -20.30 21.22
C VAL A 28 13.94 -19.59 20.00
N SER A 29 13.69 -20.33 18.94
CA SER A 29 12.81 -19.88 17.86
C SER A 29 11.53 -19.39 18.52
N ALA A 30 11.31 -18.08 18.52
CA ALA A 30 10.06 -17.51 19.01
C ALA A 30 8.95 -18.04 18.10
N THR A 31 8.31 -19.13 18.53
CA THR A 31 6.96 -19.42 18.07
C THR A 31 6.19 -18.12 18.24
N PRO A 32 5.46 -17.64 17.22
CA PRO A 32 4.65 -16.44 17.37
C PRO A 32 3.73 -16.71 18.56
N ARG A 33 3.97 -16.01 19.66
CA ARG A 33 3.25 -16.21 20.91
C ARG A 33 1.78 -16.01 20.58
N GLU A 34 0.99 -17.07 20.73
CA GLU A 34 -0.43 -17.03 20.40
C GLU A 34 -1.09 -15.90 21.19
N ASP A 35 -1.85 -15.05 20.50
CA ASP A 35 -2.62 -14.01 21.15
C ASP A 35 -3.86 -14.64 21.79
N PHE A 36 -3.81 -14.83 23.11
CA PHE A 36 -4.91 -15.40 23.89
C PHE A 36 -6.08 -14.42 24.07
N ARG A 37 -5.91 -13.15 23.68
CA ARG A 37 -6.97 -12.15 23.78
C ARG A 37 -8.08 -12.45 22.79
N VAL A 38 -9.32 -12.13 23.17
CA VAL A 38 -10.47 -12.27 22.28
C VAL A 38 -10.33 -11.27 21.13
N ARG A 39 -10.33 -11.79 19.90
CA ARG A 39 -10.23 -10.96 18.70
C ARG A 39 -11.58 -10.33 18.36
N CYS A 40 -11.62 -9.01 18.40
CA CYS A 40 -12.73 -8.20 17.97
C CYS A 40 -12.33 -7.37 16.74
N THR A 41 -13.32 -6.96 15.94
CA THR A 41 -13.10 -6.16 14.73
C THR A 41 -13.47 -4.68 14.90
N SER A 42 -14.30 -4.38 15.90
CA SER A 42 -14.82 -3.03 16.17
C SER A 42 -14.60 -2.66 17.63
N LYS A 43 -13.76 -1.66 17.86
CA LYS A 43 -13.54 -1.06 19.18
C LYS A 43 -14.82 -0.41 19.71
N ARG A 44 -15.55 0.31 18.84
CA ARG A 44 -16.84 0.94 19.16
C ARG A 44 -17.87 -0.06 19.70
N ALA A 45 -18.06 -1.20 19.05
CA ALA A 45 -19.05 -2.19 19.48
C ALA A 45 -18.72 -2.75 20.88
N VAL A 46 -17.43 -2.94 21.19
CA VAL A 46 -16.99 -3.37 22.52
C VAL A 46 -17.24 -2.26 23.55
N THR A 47 -16.95 -1.01 23.23
CA THR A 47 -17.23 0.14 24.10
C THR A 47 -18.72 0.26 24.41
N GLU A 48 -19.60 0.11 23.40
CA GLU A 48 -21.06 0.09 23.59
C GLU A 48 -21.50 -1.05 24.52
N MET A 49 -20.94 -2.24 24.34
CA MET A 49 -21.23 -3.38 25.22
C MET A 49 -20.74 -3.15 26.66
N LEU A 50 -19.54 -2.57 26.84
CA LEU A 50 -19.02 -2.20 28.16
C LEU A 50 -19.95 -1.21 28.87
N GLN A 51 -20.48 -0.22 28.16
CA GLN A 51 -21.46 0.72 28.70
C GLN A 51 -22.76 0.05 29.14
N LEU A 52 -23.27 -0.90 28.34
CA LEU A 52 -24.44 -1.70 28.72
C LEU A 52 -24.17 -2.55 29.97
N CYS A 53 -23.01 -3.20 30.01
CA CYS A 53 -22.58 -4.02 31.14
C CYS A 53 -22.28 -3.21 32.41
N GLY A 54 -21.86 -1.95 32.28
CA GLY A 54 -21.60 -1.06 33.41
C GLY A 54 -22.82 -0.87 34.33
N ARG A 55 -24.04 -1.01 33.80
CA ARG A 55 -25.27 -1.00 34.61
C ARG A 55 -25.32 -2.14 35.64
N PHE A 56 -24.71 -3.29 35.34
CA PHE A 56 -24.62 -4.40 36.31
C PHE A 56 -23.65 -4.07 37.44
N VAL A 57 -22.52 -3.43 37.13
CA VAL A 57 -21.55 -2.97 38.13
C VAL A 57 -22.19 -1.91 39.02
N GLN A 58 -22.97 -0.98 38.46
CA GLN A 58 -23.72 0.01 39.24
C GLN A 58 -24.71 -0.64 40.21
N LYS A 59 -25.45 -1.67 39.78
CA LYS A 59 -26.38 -2.42 40.64
C LYS A 59 -25.70 -3.13 41.81
N LEU A 60 -24.40 -3.45 41.72
CA LEU A 60 -23.66 -4.02 42.86
C LEU A 60 -23.59 -3.04 44.04
N GLY A 61 -23.69 -1.73 43.77
CA GLY A 61 -23.66 -0.69 44.79
C GLY A 61 -24.88 -0.65 45.69
N ASP A 62 -26.01 -1.22 45.27
CA ASP A 62 -27.25 -1.25 46.07
C ASP A 62 -27.08 -2.05 47.38
N ALA A 63 -26.11 -2.97 47.39
CA ALA A 63 -25.77 -3.78 48.56
C ALA A 63 -24.68 -3.14 49.46
N LEU A 64 -24.09 -2.01 49.06
CA LEU A 64 -22.98 -1.36 49.78
C LEU A 64 -23.46 -0.22 50.71
N PRO A 65 -22.76 0.00 51.85
CA PRO A 65 -22.96 1.18 52.68
C PRO A 65 -22.70 2.48 51.91
N GLU A 66 -23.48 3.53 52.20
CA GLU A 66 -23.47 4.78 51.44
C GLU A 66 -22.10 5.47 51.44
N GLU A 67 -21.36 5.35 52.55
CA GLU A 67 -20.08 6.01 52.78
C GLU A 67 -18.97 5.49 51.86
N ILE A 68 -19.03 4.21 51.48
CA ILE A 68 -18.01 3.56 50.64
C ILE A 68 -18.50 3.26 49.22
N ARG A 69 -19.81 3.37 48.98
CA ARG A 69 -20.46 2.98 47.74
C ARG A 69 -19.87 3.66 46.51
N GLU A 70 -19.76 4.99 46.53
CA GLU A 70 -19.29 5.73 45.34
C GLU A 70 -17.82 5.45 45.01
N PRO A 71 -16.86 5.49 45.96
CA PRO A 71 -15.48 5.09 45.69
C PRO A 71 -15.33 3.63 45.25
N ALA A 72 -16.05 2.70 45.90
CA ALA A 72 -15.99 1.28 45.58
C ALA A 72 -16.57 0.98 44.20
N LEU A 73 -17.67 1.63 43.81
CA LEU A 73 -18.24 1.51 42.48
C LEU A 73 -17.31 2.04 41.39
N ARG A 74 -16.65 3.18 41.63
CA ARG A 74 -15.68 3.77 40.68
C ARG A 74 -14.50 2.83 40.45
N ASP A 75 -13.96 2.25 41.52
CA ASP A 75 -12.85 1.29 41.45
C ASP A 75 -13.26 -0.03 40.78
N ALA A 76 -14.44 -0.56 41.13
CA ALA A 76 -15.00 -1.75 40.50
C ALA A 76 -15.25 -1.54 39.00
N GLN A 77 -15.77 -0.37 38.60
CA GLN A 77 -16.00 -0.03 37.20
C GLN A 77 -14.67 0.05 36.43
N TRP A 78 -13.68 0.75 36.98
CA TRP A 78 -12.35 0.85 36.38
C TRP A 78 -11.70 -0.52 36.21
N THR A 79 -11.75 -1.35 37.25
CA THR A 79 -11.17 -2.70 37.27
C THR A 79 -11.86 -3.61 36.26
N PHE A 80 -13.19 -3.57 36.20
CA PHE A 80 -13.97 -4.31 35.21
C PHE A 80 -13.62 -3.91 33.78
N GLU A 81 -13.65 -2.62 33.47
CA GLU A 81 -13.35 -2.12 32.12
C GLU A 81 -11.91 -2.44 31.72
N SER A 82 -10.95 -2.21 32.62
CA SER A 82 -9.53 -2.45 32.38
C SER A 82 -9.25 -3.94 32.15
N ALA A 83 -9.83 -4.82 32.97
CA ALA A 83 -9.70 -6.27 32.80
C ALA A 83 -10.26 -6.72 31.45
N VAL A 84 -11.39 -6.16 30.99
CA VAL A 84 -11.92 -6.49 29.64
C VAL A 84 -10.97 -5.97 28.56
N GLN A 85 -10.50 -4.73 28.65
CA GLN A 85 -9.63 -4.10 27.65
C GLN A 85 -8.28 -4.81 27.48
N GLU A 86 -7.71 -5.35 28.57
CA GLU A 86 -6.47 -6.12 28.54
C GLU A 86 -6.64 -7.51 27.90
N ASN A 87 -7.84 -8.08 27.98
CA ASN A 87 -8.15 -9.43 27.50
C ASN A 87 -8.75 -9.48 26.09
N ILE A 88 -8.78 -8.35 25.37
CA ILE A 88 -9.27 -8.25 23.99
C ILE A 88 -8.22 -7.63 23.07
N SER A 89 -8.29 -7.98 21.78
CA SER A 89 -7.53 -7.33 20.73
C SER A 89 -8.44 -6.87 19.61
N ILE A 90 -8.19 -5.68 19.06
CA ILE A 90 -8.94 -5.14 17.92
C ILE A 90 -8.08 -5.31 16.68
N ASN A 91 -8.50 -6.17 15.76
CA ASN A 91 -7.71 -6.51 14.55
C ASN A 91 -6.25 -6.92 14.85
N GLY A 92 -6.02 -7.59 15.99
CA GLY A 92 -4.69 -8.02 16.44
C GLY A 92 -3.88 -6.94 17.16
N GLN A 93 -4.39 -5.71 17.28
CA GLN A 93 -3.77 -4.63 18.03
C GLN A 93 -4.28 -4.61 19.49
N ALA A 94 -3.44 -4.15 20.42
CA ALA A 94 -3.86 -3.92 21.79
C ALA A 94 -4.93 -2.81 21.86
N TRP A 95 -5.76 -2.81 22.90
CA TRP A 95 -6.85 -1.83 23.05
C TRP A 95 -6.40 -0.36 22.94
N GLN A 96 -5.24 -0.03 23.50
CA GLN A 96 -4.69 1.33 23.47
C GLN A 96 -4.15 1.75 22.10
N GLU A 97 -3.64 0.79 21.32
CA GLU A 97 -3.05 1.02 19.99
C GLU A 97 -4.11 1.00 18.88
N ALA A 98 -5.23 0.33 19.16
CA ALA A 98 -6.33 0.21 18.23
C ALA A 98 -6.98 1.57 17.98
N SER A 99 -6.95 1.97 16.71
CA SER A 99 -7.65 3.13 16.19
C SER A 99 -9.15 3.05 16.51
N ASP A 100 -9.66 4.08 17.19
CA ASP A 100 -11.08 4.40 17.14
C ASP A 100 -11.35 5.02 15.78
N ASN A 101 -11.82 4.21 14.82
CA ASN A 101 -12.19 4.64 13.46
C ASN A 101 -13.40 5.61 13.43
N CYS A 102 -13.61 6.38 14.49
CA CYS A 102 -14.57 7.45 14.57
C CYS A 102 -13.92 8.71 14.00
N PHE A 103 -13.95 8.84 12.68
CA PHE A 103 -13.62 10.11 12.04
C PHE A 103 -14.59 11.18 12.54
N MET A 104 -14.07 12.31 13.01
CA MET A 104 -14.92 13.44 13.36
C MET A 104 -15.32 14.18 12.08
N ASP A 105 -16.46 14.87 12.12
CA ASP A 105 -16.91 15.70 10.98
C ASP A 105 -15.86 16.74 10.56
N SER A 106 -15.01 17.20 11.49
CA SER A 106 -13.88 18.08 11.18
C SER A 106 -12.83 17.42 10.30
N ASP A 107 -12.51 16.15 10.56
CA ASP A 107 -11.49 15.40 9.82
C ASP A 107 -11.95 15.12 8.40
N ILE A 108 -13.25 14.81 8.25
CA ILE A 108 -13.90 14.61 6.95
C ILE A 108 -13.85 15.91 6.14
N LYS A 109 -14.21 17.05 6.73
CA LYS A 109 -14.17 18.35 6.04
C LYS A 109 -12.78 18.72 5.54
N VAL A 110 -11.76 18.53 6.38
CA VAL A 110 -10.36 18.79 6.00
C VAL A 110 -9.93 17.91 4.82
N LEU A 111 -10.41 16.67 4.79
CA LEU A 111 -10.14 15.76 3.68
C LEU A 111 -10.90 16.15 2.40
N GLU A 112 -12.17 16.55 2.52
CA GLU A 112 -13.00 17.04 1.41
C GLU A 112 -12.39 18.29 0.76
N ASP A 113 -11.96 19.28 1.55
CA ASP A 113 -11.34 20.50 1.05
C ASP A 113 -10.05 20.20 0.25
N GLN A 114 -9.23 19.26 0.75
CA GLN A 114 -8.03 18.80 0.04
C GLN A 114 -8.37 18.08 -1.27
N PHE A 115 -9.42 17.26 -1.27
CA PHE A 115 -9.88 16.60 -2.49
C PHE A 115 -10.35 17.60 -3.53
N ASP A 116 -11.12 18.62 -3.13
CA ASP A 116 -11.58 19.66 -4.04
C ASP A 116 -10.42 20.45 -4.64
N GLU A 117 -9.40 20.78 -3.85
CA GLU A 117 -8.18 21.42 -4.36
C GLU A 117 -7.49 20.56 -5.43
N ILE A 118 -7.29 19.26 -5.15
CA ILE A 118 -6.64 18.33 -6.08
C ILE A 118 -7.49 18.14 -7.36
N ILE A 119 -8.81 18.04 -7.22
CA ILE A 119 -9.72 17.90 -8.35
C ILE A 119 -9.62 19.13 -9.25
N VAL A 120 -9.63 20.34 -8.66
CA VAL A 120 -9.52 21.60 -9.41
C VAL A 120 -8.16 21.74 -10.10
N ASP A 121 -7.05 21.47 -9.40
CA ASP A 121 -5.70 21.51 -9.99
C ASP A 121 -5.58 20.52 -11.15
N LEU A 122 -6.02 19.28 -10.94
CA LEU A 122 -5.94 18.23 -11.96
C LEU A 122 -6.83 18.54 -13.17
N ALA A 123 -8.05 19.01 -12.96
CA ALA A 123 -8.94 19.44 -14.04
C ALA A 123 -8.32 20.61 -14.83
N THR A 124 -7.71 21.56 -14.13
CA THR A 124 -7.00 22.70 -14.73
C THR A 124 -5.81 22.25 -15.55
N LYS A 125 -4.99 21.33 -15.02
CA LYS A 125 -3.85 20.73 -15.73
C LYS A 125 -4.29 19.99 -16.98
N ARG A 126 -5.29 19.10 -16.86
CA ARG A 126 -5.87 18.36 -18.00
C ARG A 126 -6.42 19.30 -19.09
N LYS A 127 -6.96 20.46 -18.70
CA LYS A 127 -7.48 21.46 -19.64
C LYS A 127 -6.38 22.29 -20.31
N GLN A 128 -5.40 22.78 -19.54
CA GLN A 128 -4.45 23.80 -20.01
C GLN A 128 -3.15 23.22 -20.54
N TYR A 129 -2.59 22.18 -19.92
CA TYR A 129 -1.25 21.70 -20.24
C TYR A 129 -1.15 21.11 -21.64
N PRO A 130 -2.12 20.35 -22.17
CA PRO A 130 -2.06 19.87 -23.55
C PRO A 130 -1.89 21.01 -24.56
N ARG A 131 -2.55 22.16 -24.33
CA ARG A 131 -2.44 23.34 -25.20
C ARG A 131 -1.06 24.00 -25.09
N LYS A 132 -0.54 24.16 -23.88
CA LYS A 132 0.80 24.73 -23.64
C LYS A 132 1.90 23.84 -24.24
N ILE A 133 1.80 22.53 -24.05
CA ILE A 133 2.73 21.55 -24.62
C ILE A 133 2.66 21.60 -26.15
N LEU A 134 1.45 21.59 -26.72
CA LEU A 134 1.26 21.68 -28.16
C LEU A 134 1.92 22.94 -28.75
N GLU A 135 1.73 24.10 -28.11
CA GLU A 135 2.36 25.34 -28.53
C GLU A 135 3.88 25.25 -28.55
N CYS A 136 4.48 24.73 -27.47
CA CYS A 136 5.92 24.52 -27.38
C CYS A 136 6.43 23.58 -28.48
N VAL A 137 5.78 22.44 -28.67
CA VAL A 137 6.17 21.44 -29.67
C VAL A 137 6.09 22.01 -31.08
N ILE A 138 5.02 22.76 -31.42
CA ILE A 138 4.90 23.43 -32.73
C ILE A 138 6.05 24.40 -32.95
N LYS A 139 6.40 25.23 -31.96
CA LYS A 139 7.53 26.17 -32.05
C LYS A 139 8.85 25.43 -32.29
N THR A 140 9.11 24.34 -31.56
CA THR A 140 10.31 23.53 -31.72
C THR A 140 10.39 22.88 -33.11
N ILE A 141 9.28 22.33 -33.62
CA ILE A 141 9.25 21.73 -34.96
C ILE A 141 9.54 22.79 -36.03
N LYS A 142 8.89 23.96 -35.96
CA LYS A 142 9.12 25.06 -36.90
C LYS A 142 10.57 25.54 -36.86
N ALA A 143 11.16 25.69 -35.68
CA ALA A 143 12.55 26.09 -35.52
C ALA A 143 13.52 25.07 -36.13
N LYS A 144 13.31 23.76 -35.86
CA LYS A 144 14.11 22.69 -36.47
C LYS A 144 14.01 22.70 -38.00
N GLN A 145 12.81 22.91 -38.54
CA GLN A 145 12.63 22.98 -39.98
C GLN A 145 13.29 24.22 -40.59
N GLU A 146 13.28 25.35 -39.90
CA GLU A 146 13.96 26.57 -40.37
C GLU A 146 15.49 26.41 -40.37
N ILE A 147 16.06 25.82 -39.31
CA ILE A 147 17.50 25.45 -39.27
C ILE A 147 17.85 24.53 -40.45
N LEU A 148 16.99 23.56 -40.74
CA LEU A 148 17.20 22.63 -41.85
C LEU A 148 17.18 23.32 -43.23
N LYS A 149 16.36 24.38 -43.42
CA LYS A 149 16.39 25.17 -44.66
C LYS A 149 17.67 25.98 -44.83
N GLN A 150 18.23 26.48 -43.72
CA GLN A 150 19.48 27.25 -43.73
C GLN A 150 20.70 26.35 -43.91
N TYR A 151 20.54 25.03 -43.75
CA TYR A 151 21.61 24.07 -43.94
C TYR A 151 22.04 24.02 -45.40
N HIS A 152 23.29 24.45 -45.66
CA HIS A 152 23.95 24.24 -46.94
C HIS A 152 24.84 22.99 -46.79
N PRO A 153 24.72 21.98 -47.67
CA PRO A 153 25.55 20.79 -47.61
C PRO A 153 27.03 21.19 -47.66
N VAL A 154 27.78 20.88 -46.60
CA VAL A 154 29.21 21.22 -46.47
C VAL A 154 30.07 20.40 -47.45
N VAL A 155 29.53 19.31 -47.99
CA VAL A 155 30.16 18.50 -49.03
C VAL A 155 29.40 18.72 -50.32
N HIS A 156 30.01 19.45 -51.25
CA HIS A 156 29.54 19.46 -52.63
C HIS A 156 29.68 18.03 -53.20
N PRO A 157 28.66 17.48 -53.88
CA PRO A 157 28.81 16.23 -54.60
C PRO A 157 30.04 16.33 -55.50
N LEU A 158 31.00 15.43 -55.31
CA LEU A 158 32.14 15.36 -56.20
C LEU A 158 31.59 14.94 -57.56
N ASP A 159 31.68 15.81 -58.57
CA ASP A 159 31.33 15.47 -59.95
C ASP A 159 32.29 14.37 -60.42
N LEU A 160 31.88 13.11 -60.21
CA LEU A 160 32.56 11.96 -60.76
C LEU A 160 32.32 12.01 -62.27
N LYS A 161 33.25 12.64 -63.01
CA LYS A 161 33.28 12.53 -64.46
C LYS A 161 33.33 11.04 -64.81
N TYR A 162 32.22 10.54 -65.36
CA TYR A 162 32.14 9.21 -65.93
C TYR A 162 33.02 9.17 -67.18
N ASP A 163 34.11 8.43 -67.12
CA ASP A 163 34.88 8.06 -68.31
C ASP A 163 34.08 6.97 -69.05
N PRO A 164 33.76 7.13 -70.35
CA PRO A 164 32.97 6.13 -71.02
C PRO A 164 33.81 4.88 -71.31
N ASP A 165 33.20 3.74 -70.98
CA ASP A 165 33.40 2.36 -71.47
C ASP A 165 34.25 1.36 -70.65
N PRO A 166 34.02 0.02 -70.82
CA PRO A 166 32.83 -0.66 -71.30
C PRO A 166 32.30 -1.73 -70.31
N VAL A 167 30.97 -1.87 -70.33
CA VAL A 167 30.14 -3.04 -69.97
C VAL A 167 30.86 -4.23 -69.31
N LEU A 168 30.68 -4.40 -67.99
CA LEU A 168 30.63 -5.73 -67.38
C LEU A 168 29.53 -5.80 -66.32
N ASN A 169 28.58 -6.68 -66.61
CA ASN A 169 27.42 -7.07 -65.82
C ASN A 169 27.77 -7.51 -64.39
N GLY A 170 26.89 -7.19 -63.45
CA GLY A 170 26.75 -7.98 -62.21
C GLY A 170 26.50 -7.18 -60.94
N ASN A 171 25.22 -6.91 -60.66
CA ASN A 171 24.64 -6.95 -59.32
C ASN A 171 25.27 -6.05 -58.23
N ALA A 172 25.14 -4.73 -58.33
CA ALA A 172 25.38 -3.84 -57.20
C ALA A 172 24.06 -3.27 -56.66
N PHE A 173 23.68 -3.70 -55.46
CA PHE A 173 22.57 -3.15 -54.68
C PHE A 173 22.77 -1.64 -54.49
N ASN A 174 21.96 -0.81 -55.16
CA ASN A 174 21.95 0.63 -54.93
C ASN A 174 21.28 0.92 -53.59
N PHE A 175 22.07 1.11 -52.54
CA PHE A 175 21.61 1.72 -51.30
C PHE A 175 21.36 3.21 -51.56
N SER A 176 20.13 3.53 -51.97
CA SER A 176 19.68 4.92 -52.05
C SER A 176 19.79 5.56 -50.66
N PRO A 177 20.41 6.75 -50.53
CA PRO A 177 20.46 7.51 -49.27
C PRO A 177 19.07 7.75 -48.66
N PHE A 178 18.04 7.83 -49.51
CA PHE A 178 16.63 7.93 -49.08
C PHE A 178 16.16 6.69 -48.32
N ASN A 179 16.61 5.49 -48.70
CA ASN A 179 16.27 4.25 -47.99
C ASN A 179 16.95 4.18 -46.61
N MET A 180 18.14 4.74 -46.45
CA MET A 180 18.79 4.80 -45.13
C MET A 180 18.10 5.81 -44.20
N MET A 181 17.72 6.98 -44.71
CA MET A 181 16.98 7.99 -43.93
C MET A 181 15.62 7.44 -43.46
N LEU A 182 14.88 6.81 -44.37
CA LEU A 182 13.59 6.18 -44.04
C LEU A 182 13.75 5.03 -43.04
N ALA A 183 14.81 4.23 -43.14
CA ALA A 183 15.07 3.14 -42.19
C ALA A 183 15.38 3.68 -40.78
N VAL A 184 16.13 4.78 -40.67
CA VAL A 184 16.44 5.41 -39.39
C VAL A 184 15.17 6.02 -38.76
N ASP A 185 14.38 6.76 -39.54
CA ASP A 185 13.14 7.37 -39.05
C ASP A 185 12.09 6.33 -38.64
N LEU A 186 11.93 5.25 -39.41
CA LEU A 186 11.05 4.15 -39.05
C LEU A 186 11.53 3.43 -37.78
N SER A 187 12.84 3.24 -37.61
CA SER A 187 13.39 2.61 -36.39
C SER A 187 13.15 3.46 -35.14
N TYR A 188 13.24 4.80 -35.26
CA TYR A 188 12.99 5.72 -34.16
C TYR A 188 11.51 5.74 -33.78
N MET A 189 10.61 5.76 -34.76
CA MET A 189 9.16 5.71 -34.50
C MET A 189 8.73 4.37 -33.90
N VAL A 190 9.28 3.25 -34.37
CA VAL A 190 9.04 1.92 -33.79
C VAL A 190 9.56 1.83 -32.34
N PHE A 191 10.68 2.48 -32.02
CA PHE A 191 11.22 2.53 -30.66
C PHE A 191 10.32 3.33 -29.71
N ILE A 192 9.75 4.45 -30.18
CA ILE A 192 8.79 5.25 -29.40
C ILE A 192 7.46 4.52 -29.21
N THR A 193 6.97 3.79 -30.22
CA THR A 193 5.69 3.06 -30.10
C THR A 193 5.81 1.70 -29.39
N SER A 194 7.01 1.11 -29.36
CA SER A 194 7.25 -0.21 -28.73
C SER A 194 7.81 -0.11 -27.31
N SER A 195 8.18 1.08 -26.82
CA SER A 195 8.61 1.28 -25.43
C SER A 195 7.42 1.23 -24.48
N PRO A 196 7.25 0.20 -23.63
CA PRO A 196 6.17 0.13 -22.68
C PRO A 196 6.66 0.62 -21.32
N SER A 197 6.64 1.93 -21.09
CA SER A 197 6.57 2.59 -19.77
C SER A 197 6.64 4.11 -19.98
N TYR A 198 5.67 4.90 -19.55
CA TYR A 198 5.18 4.98 -18.18
C TYR A 198 3.65 4.91 -18.10
N GLY A 199 3.14 4.09 -17.19
CA GLY A 199 1.75 4.16 -16.76
C GLY A 199 0.99 2.84 -16.64
N LYS A 200 1.62 1.74 -16.23
CA LYS A 200 0.87 0.64 -15.59
C LYS A 200 0.56 1.06 -14.15
N PHE A 201 -0.48 1.87 -13.97
CA PHE A 201 -1.21 1.84 -12.70
C PHE A 201 -2.12 0.63 -12.75
N GLU A 202 -1.62 -0.45 -12.15
CA GLU A 202 -2.39 -1.64 -11.88
C GLU A 202 -3.47 -1.28 -10.85
N MET A 203 -4.66 -0.95 -11.34
CA MET A 203 -5.85 -0.94 -10.50
C MET A 203 -6.13 -2.41 -10.20
N GLN A 204 -5.76 -2.88 -9.00
CA GLN A 204 -6.26 -4.15 -8.49
C GLN A 204 -7.78 -4.09 -8.47
N ARG A 205 -8.40 -4.69 -9.50
CA ARG A 205 -9.82 -4.98 -9.52
C ARG A 205 -10.00 -6.18 -8.59
N GLY A 206 -10.30 -5.89 -7.32
CA GLY A 206 -10.74 -6.91 -6.38
C GLY A 206 -11.91 -7.68 -6.99
N ASN A 207 -11.74 -8.99 -7.10
CA ASN A 207 -12.80 -9.90 -7.49
C ASN A 207 -13.90 -9.83 -6.42
N SER A 208 -15.01 -9.18 -6.75
CA SER A 208 -16.29 -9.47 -6.12
C SER A 208 -16.77 -10.79 -6.72
N SER A 209 -16.55 -11.87 -5.99
CA SER A 209 -17.24 -13.13 -6.24
C SER A 209 -18.70 -12.91 -5.83
N LYS A 210 -19.56 -12.69 -6.82
CA LYS A 210 -20.99 -12.98 -6.70
C LYS A 210 -21.12 -14.50 -6.69
N GLY A 211 -21.32 -15.07 -5.52
CA GLY A 211 -21.96 -16.37 -5.39
C GLY A 211 -23.45 -16.15 -5.19
N ASP A 212 -24.22 -16.31 -6.26
CA ASP A 212 -25.66 -16.59 -6.21
C ASP A 212 -25.91 -17.79 -7.14
N GLN A 213 -25.97 -18.98 -6.54
CA GLN A 213 -26.91 -20.04 -6.89
C GLN A 213 -27.03 -21.01 -5.71
#